data_AF-A0A353U3E6-F1
#
_entry.id   AF-A0A353U3E6-F1
#
_cell.length_a   1.000
_cell.length_b   1.000
_cell.length_c   1.000
_cell.angle_alpha   90.00
_cell.angle_beta   90.00
_cell.angle_gamma   90.00
#
_symmetry.space_group_name_H-M   'P 1'
#
loop_
_entity.id
_entity.type
_entity.pdbx_description
1 polymer ?
#
loop_
_entity_poly.entity_id
_entity_poly.type
_entity_poly.pdbx_seq_one_letter_code
_entity_poly.pdbx_strand_id
1 'polypeptide(L)'
;MSEEFQYGLTLMVVGMLTVLVILSLVVVLGNTIILYVNRFFPEGEKKIAPAAASSGQTNPKHMAVIAAAVAELTGGRGRVVKIEKES
;
A
#
# COMPACT_ATOMS: atom_id res chain seq x y z
N MET A 1 38.87 38.79 -11.93
CA MET A 1 38.02 38.49 -10.75
C MET A 1 36.56 38.19 -11.11
N SER A 2 36.17 38.24 -12.40
CA SER A 2 34.79 38.03 -12.86
C SER A 2 34.46 36.58 -13.26
N GLU A 3 35.40 35.86 -13.84
CA GLU A 3 35.17 34.48 -14.33
C GLU A 3 34.87 33.50 -13.19
N GLU A 4 35.68 33.48 -12.13
CA GLU A 4 35.48 32.61 -10.97
C GLU A 4 34.11 32.81 -10.30
N PHE A 5 33.61 34.05 -10.30
CA PHE A 5 32.30 34.37 -9.75
C PHE A 5 31.16 33.83 -10.62
N GLN A 6 31.28 33.94 -11.95
CA GLN A 6 30.31 33.34 -12.88
C GLN A 6 30.32 31.81 -12.82
N TYR A 7 31.50 31.20 -12.71
CA TYR A 7 31.64 29.76 -12.50
C TYR A 7 31.00 29.32 -11.18
N GLY A 8 31.27 30.03 -10.08
CA GLY A 8 30.66 29.74 -8.78
C GLY A 8 29.14 29.82 -8.80
N LEU A 9 28.57 30.84 -9.45
CA LEU A 9 27.12 30.99 -9.60
C LEU A 9 26.51 29.86 -10.44
N THR A 10 27.20 29.44 -11.50
CA THR A 10 26.78 28.30 -12.33
C THR A 10 26.79 27.00 -11.54
N LEU A 11 27.85 26.73 -10.77
CA LEU A 11 27.97 25.53 -9.94
C LEU A 11 26.89 25.48 -8.84
N MET A 12 26.52 26.62 -8.27
CA MET A 12 25.43 26.72 -7.28
C MET A 12 24.09 26.29 -7.89
N VAL A 13 23.76 26.82 -9.07
CA VAL A 13 22.52 26.48 -9.80
C VAL A 13 22.51 25.01 -10.20
N VAL A 14 23.63 24.50 -10.73
CA VAL A 14 23.76 23.07 -11.11
C VAL A 14 23.63 22.17 -9.89
N GLY A 15 24.25 22.52 -8.75
CA GLY A 15 24.14 21.75 -7.52
C GLY A 15 22.70 21.65 -7.02
N MET A 16 21.97 22.76 -6.99
CA MET A 16 20.58 22.76 -6.56
C MET A 16 19.67 22.01 -7.53
N LEU A 17 19.84 22.20 -8.85
CA LEU A 17 19.06 21.51 -9.87
C LEU A 17 19.31 20.00 -9.88
N THR A 18 20.56 19.56 -9.81
CA THR A 18 20.89 18.13 -9.84
C THR A 18 20.33 17.39 -8.64
N VAL A 19 20.40 17.98 -7.44
CA VAL A 19 19.77 17.41 -6.24
C VAL A 19 18.25 17.34 -6.40
N LEU A 20 17.61 18.40 -6.91
CA LEU A 20 16.16 18.40 -7.17
C LEU A 20 15.76 17.27 -8.15
N VAL A 21 16.52 17.11 -9.24
CA VAL A 21 16.27 16.10 -10.27
C VAL A 21 16.43 14.69 -9.70
N ILE A 22 17.52 14.41 -8.97
CA ILE A 22 17.77 13.09 -8.38
C ILE A 22 16.68 12.74 -7.37
N LEU A 23 16.33 13.67 -6.48
CA LEU A 23 15.26 13.45 -5.50
C LEU A 23 13.92 13.20 -6.18
N SER A 24 13.56 14.00 -7.19
CA SER A 24 12.32 13.80 -7.96
C SER A 24 12.29 12.42 -8.61
N LEU A 25 13.39 11.98 -9.20
CA LEU A 25 13.51 10.67 -9.85
C LEU A 25 13.33 9.54 -8.83
N VAL A 26 14.00 9.61 -7.68
CA VAL A 26 13.88 8.61 -6.60
C VAL A 26 12.44 8.54 -6.07
N VAL A 27 11.78 9.69 -5.88
CA VAL A 27 10.39 9.74 -5.41
C VAL A 27 9.42 9.12 -6.43
N VAL A 28 9.58 9.43 -7.72
CA VAL A 28 8.72 8.86 -8.77
C VAL A 28 8.93 7.36 -8.86
N LEU A 29 10.18 6.87 -8.85
CA LEU A 29 10.47 5.44 -8.89
C LEU A 29 9.92 4.74 -7.64
N GLY A 30 10.13 5.29 -6.45
CA GLY A 30 9.60 4.74 -5.20
C GLY A 30 8.08 4.66 -5.21
N ASN A 31 7.39 5.74 -5.59
CA ASN A 31 5.93 5.75 -5.69
C ASN A 31 5.41 4.76 -6.75
N THR A 32 6.09 4.66 -7.90
CA THR A 32 5.73 3.72 -8.96
C THR A 32 5.86 2.28 -8.50
N ILE A 33 6.95 1.94 -7.79
CA ILE A 33 7.16 0.61 -7.21
C ILE A 33 6.08 0.31 -6.16
N ILE A 34 5.77 1.27 -5.28
CA ILE A 34 4.72 1.11 -4.26
C ILE A 34 3.37 0.85 -4.93
N LEU A 35 3.00 1.61 -5.96
CA LEU A 35 1.76 1.42 -6.71
C LEU A 35 1.72 0.07 -7.43
N TYR A 36 2.84 -0.34 -8.03
CA TYR A 36 2.94 -1.63 -8.70
C TYR A 36 2.76 -2.76 -7.67
N VAL A 37 3.53 -2.77 -6.59
CA VAL A 37 3.40 -3.79 -5.54
C VAL A 37 1.98 -3.82 -4.95
N ASN A 38 1.38 -2.65 -4.67
CA ASN A 38 0.00 -2.55 -4.20
C ASN A 38 -1.04 -3.06 -5.23
N ARG A 39 -0.71 -3.04 -6.53
CA ARG A 39 -1.56 -3.61 -7.57
C ARG A 39 -1.41 -5.13 -7.67
N PHE A 40 -0.22 -5.68 -7.47
CA PHE A 40 0.04 -7.13 -7.53
C PHE A 40 -0.36 -7.86 -6.25
N PHE A 41 -0.20 -7.21 -5.11
CA PHE A 41 -0.71 -7.64 -3.82
C PHE A 41 -1.55 -6.48 -3.28
N PRO A 42 -2.83 -6.39 -3.69
CA PRO A 42 -3.76 -5.48 -3.04
C PRO A 42 -3.87 -5.96 -1.59
N GLU A 43 -3.08 -5.36 -0.70
CA GLU A 43 -3.38 -5.32 0.73
C GLU A 43 -4.72 -4.60 0.82
N GLY A 44 -5.79 -5.39 0.71
CA GLY A 44 -7.16 -4.91 0.56
C GLY A 44 -7.39 -3.81 1.56
N GLU A 45 -7.67 -2.61 1.04
CA GLU A 45 -7.81 -1.34 1.75
C GLU A 45 -7.94 -1.51 3.26
N LYS A 46 -6.79 -1.64 3.94
CA LYS A 46 -6.70 -1.08 5.29
C LYS A 46 -6.53 0.41 5.08
N LYS A 47 -7.65 1.02 4.64
CA LYS A 47 -8.04 2.36 5.05
C LYS A 47 -7.59 2.45 6.50
N ILE A 48 -6.63 3.31 6.77
CA ILE A 48 -6.14 3.58 8.12
C ILE A 48 -7.37 4.13 8.85
N ALA A 49 -8.20 3.22 9.36
CA ALA A 49 -9.25 3.52 10.30
C ALA A 49 -8.49 3.93 11.55
N PRO A 50 -8.73 5.13 12.08
CA PRO A 50 -8.07 5.56 13.30
C PRO A 50 -8.30 4.48 14.34
N ALA A 51 -7.21 4.10 15.02
CA ALA A 51 -7.17 3.03 16.00
C ALA A 51 -8.34 3.15 16.99
N ALA A 52 -9.36 2.33 16.78
CA ALA A 52 -10.47 2.18 17.68
C ALA A 52 -10.86 0.70 17.70
N ALA A 53 -10.41 0.05 18.77
CA ALA A 53 -11.08 -1.03 19.49
C ALA A 53 -11.98 -1.99 18.68
N SER A 54 -11.58 -3.27 18.61
CA SER A 54 -12.42 -4.43 18.97
C SER A 54 -11.65 -5.72 18.60
N SER A 55 -10.98 -6.37 19.54
CA SER A 55 -11.47 -7.59 20.22
C SER A 55 -12.25 -8.56 19.33
N GLY A 56 -11.65 -9.72 19.01
CA GLY A 56 -12.40 -10.94 18.65
C GLY A 56 -12.42 -11.39 17.19
N GLN A 57 -11.43 -11.03 16.38
CA GLN A 57 -11.45 -11.37 14.95
C GLN A 57 -11.04 -12.83 14.73
N THR A 58 -12.04 -13.69 14.54
CA THR A 58 -11.91 -15.05 14.03
C THR A 58 -10.99 -15.07 12.81
N ASN A 59 -9.97 -15.94 12.81
CA ASN A 59 -8.94 -15.91 11.78
C ASN A 59 -9.58 -16.00 10.37
N PRO A 60 -9.17 -15.15 9.42
CA PRO A 60 -9.72 -15.12 8.05
C PRO A 60 -9.61 -16.48 7.35
N LYS A 61 -8.65 -17.31 7.77
CA LYS A 61 -8.47 -18.68 7.30
C LYS A 61 -9.65 -19.60 7.65
N HIS A 62 -10.27 -19.44 8.81
CA HIS A 62 -11.44 -20.24 9.21
C HIS A 62 -12.70 -19.80 8.47
N MET A 63 -12.88 -18.49 8.26
CA MET A 63 -14.01 -17.96 7.50
C MET A 63 -14.01 -18.45 6.04
N ALA A 64 -12.84 -18.49 5.41
CA ALA A 64 -12.70 -18.96 4.03
C ALA A 64 -13.04 -20.45 3.88
N VAL A 65 -12.61 -21.29 4.82
CA VAL A 65 -12.93 -22.73 4.83
C VAL A 65 -14.43 -22.96 5.03
N ILE A 66 -15.06 -22.23 5.95
CA ILE A 66 -16.51 -22.35 6.19
C ILE A 66 -17.29 -21.87 4.95
N ALA A 67 -16.89 -20.76 4.33
CA ALA A 67 -17.54 -20.26 3.13
C ALA A 67 -17.41 -21.23 1.95
N ALA A 68 -16.25 -21.87 1.78
CA ALA A 68 -16.04 -22.88 0.74
C ALA A 68 -16.90 -24.14 0.98
N ALA A 69 -16.93 -24.64 2.21
CA ALA A 69 -17.78 -25.77 2.58
C ALA A 69 -19.28 -25.46 2.35
N VAL A 70 -19.73 -24.26 2.73
CA VAL A 70 -21.11 -23.82 2.50
C VAL A 70 -21.40 -23.66 1.01
N ALA A 71 -20.47 -23.14 0.21
CA ALA A 71 -20.62 -23.03 -1.24
C ALA A 71 -20.73 -24.41 -1.90
N GLU A 72 -19.91 -25.38 -1.49
CA GLU A 72 -19.96 -26.76 -2.01
C GLU A 72 -21.26 -27.46 -1.63
N LEU A 73 -21.69 -27.35 -0.37
CA LEU A 73 -22.95 -27.93 0.13
C LEU A 73 -24.20 -27.30 -0.49
N THR A 74 -24.15 -26.01 -0.82
CA THR A 74 -25.30 -25.27 -1.36
C THR A 74 -25.28 -25.12 -2.88
N GLY A 75 -24.32 -25.74 -3.57
CA GLY A 75 -24.15 -25.62 -5.02
C GLY A 75 -23.94 -24.15 -5.46
N GLY A 76 -23.28 -23.34 -4.62
CA GLY A 76 -22.96 -21.95 -4.90
C GLY A 76 -24.07 -20.93 -4.58
N ARG A 77 -25.16 -21.33 -3.92
CA ARG A 77 -26.29 -20.42 -3.59
C ARG A 77 -26.30 -19.87 -2.17
N GLY A 78 -25.53 -20.45 -1.26
CA GLY A 78 -25.45 -20.04 0.15
C GLY A 78 -24.34 -19.01 0.41
N ARG A 79 -24.62 -18.02 1.26
CA ARG A 79 -23.65 -17.01 1.71
C ARG A 79 -23.62 -16.94 3.24
N VAL A 80 -22.43 -16.89 3.81
CA VAL A 80 -22.24 -16.78 5.27
C VAL A 80 -22.51 -15.32 5.69
N VAL A 81 -23.59 -15.10 6.46
CA VAL A 81 -24.02 -13.76 6.91
C VAL A 81 -23.55 -13.47 8.35
N LYS A 82 -23.46 -14.48 9.20
CA LYS A 82 -23.05 -14.34 10.61
C LYS A 82 -22.41 -15.65 11.08
N ILE A 83 -21.31 -15.55 11.82
CA ILE A 83 -20.65 -16.69 12.47
C ILE A 83 -20.68 -16.41 13.97
N GLU A 84 -21.51 -17.13 14.70
CA GLU A 84 -21.52 -17.12 16.17
C GLU A 84 -20.88 -18.42 16.64
N LYS A 85 -19.89 -18.30 17.53
CA LYS A 85 -19.33 -19.46 18.20
C LYS A 85 -20.34 -19.86 19.27
N GLU A 86 -21.09 -20.93 19.04
CA GLU A 86 -21.85 -21.56 20.12
C GLU A 86 -20.84 -21.99 21.19
N SER A 87 -21.07 -21.54 22.42
CA SER A 87 -20.28 -21.90 23.60
C SER A 87 -21.09 -22.84 24.47
#